data_AF-A0A7K1U5Z3-F1
#
_entry.id   AF-A0A7K1U5Z3-F1
#
_cell.length_a   1.000
_cell.length_b   1.000
_cell.length_c   1.000
_cell.angle_alpha   90.00
_cell.angle_beta   90.00
_cell.angle_gamma   90.00
#
_symmetry.space_group_name_H-M   'P 1'
#
loop_
_entity.id
_entity.type
_entity.pdbx_description
1 polymer ?
#
loop_
_entity_poly.entity_id
_entity_poly.type
_entity_poly.pdbx_seq_one_letter_code
_entity_poly.pdbx_strand_id
1 'polypeptide(L)'
;MRYSIIYIILLSGLLAACQKESRIPIPYDGDKIVLNSFIQPDSLIYIRVTKSKPVKEYGNLQFPALENAEVEILEDGTRLPVYWKVINGRGYYVTNAVAKEGKKYTLNVADSGLTSVSAEDSTPGKPAIKNGSAQKNTNRVRFTLTDDVAKTNYYRIRMYNAEMVGGVMVPNKKDTVKFRLDPSLNNSFIDIIGDTYYSEVMINDERVNGKEVLFVLQTSKRVSSDYMMVEVNSLNAGGYKYLQATYEQRLGGSIDLSLDASSIFSNVGNGYGIVAGINTSWLAFAVQ
;
A
#
# COMPACT_ATOMS: atom_id res chain seq x y z
N MET A 1 63.60 13.65 -9.02
CA MET A 1 63.37 12.24 -8.62
C MET A 1 63.26 12.01 -7.11
N ARG A 2 64.19 12.51 -6.26
CA ARG A 2 64.11 12.29 -4.79
C ARG A 2 62.84 12.85 -4.12
N TYR A 3 62.39 14.05 -4.49
CA TYR A 3 61.19 14.66 -3.90
C TYR A 3 59.88 13.99 -4.34
N SER A 4 59.84 13.42 -5.54
CA SER A 4 58.66 12.73 -6.10
C SER A 4 58.28 11.48 -5.29
N ILE A 5 59.28 10.77 -4.74
CA ILE A 5 59.05 9.59 -3.91
C ILE A 5 58.43 9.97 -2.56
N ILE A 6 58.83 11.11 -1.99
CA ILE A 6 58.29 11.61 -0.72
C ILE A 6 56.81 11.99 -0.89
N TYR A 7 56.44 12.63 -1.99
CA TYR A 7 55.03 12.96 -2.27
C TYR A 7 54.15 11.71 -2.47
N ILE A 8 54.68 10.66 -3.10
CA ILE A 8 53.95 9.39 -3.28
C ILE A 8 53.73 8.67 -1.94
N ILE A 9 54.72 8.68 -1.05
CA ILE A 9 54.61 8.09 0.30
C ILE A 9 53.65 8.90 1.19
N LEU A 10 53.66 10.22 1.07
CA LEU A 10 52.72 11.07 1.80
C LEU A 10 51.27 10.88 1.31
N LEU A 11 51.09 10.72 -0.01
CA LEU A 11 49.78 10.47 -0.62
C LEU A 11 49.24 9.08 -0.28
N SER A 12 50.10 8.05 -0.20
CA SER A 12 49.66 6.71 0.23
C SER A 12 49.26 6.67 1.71
N GLY A 13 49.89 7.49 2.57
CA GLY A 13 49.48 7.65 3.97
C GLY A 13 48.10 8.30 4.14
N LEU A 14 47.72 9.23 3.25
CA LEU A 14 46.40 9.86 3.25
C LEU A 14 45.28 8.91 2.76
N LEU A 15 45.62 7.93 1.91
CA LEU A 15 44.67 6.91 1.45
C LEU A 15 44.48 5.75 2.46
N ALA A 16 45.35 5.65 3.47
CA ALA A 16 45.20 4.73 4.59
C ALA A 16 44.31 5.29 5.71
N ALA A 17 43.31 6.12 5.38
CA ALA A 17 42.29 6.56 6.31
C ALA A 17 41.57 5.33 6.87
N CYS A 18 41.94 4.95 8.09
CA CYS A 18 41.40 3.83 8.83
C CYS A 18 39.89 4.07 9.00
N GLN A 19 39.08 3.40 8.18
CA GLN A 19 37.63 3.46 8.31
C GLN A 19 37.26 2.77 9.62
N LYS A 20 37.01 3.56 10.66
CA LYS A 20 36.43 3.06 11.90
C LYS A 20 34.96 2.80 11.63
N GLU A 21 34.58 1.53 11.50
CA GLU A 21 33.18 1.14 11.43
C GLU A 21 32.45 1.66 12.67
N SER A 22 31.53 2.61 12.46
CA SER A 22 30.66 3.07 13.52
C SER A 22 29.64 1.97 13.81
N ARG A 23 29.91 1.14 14.83
CA ARG A 23 28.96 0.16 15.34
C ARG A 23 27.95 0.85 16.23
N ILE A 24 27.02 1.58 15.62
CA ILE A 24 25.85 2.08 16.36
C ILE A 24 25.00 0.85 16.70
N PRO A 25 24.79 0.53 17.99
CA PRO A 25 23.89 -0.54 18.37
C PRO A 25 22.47 -0.11 18.03
N ILE A 26 21.93 -0.64 16.93
CA ILE A 26 20.50 -0.53 16.64
C ILE A 26 19.78 -1.41 17.65
N PRO A 27 18.91 -0.86 18.52
CA PRO A 27 18.15 -1.65 19.49
C PRO A 27 17.29 -2.68 18.75
N TYR A 28 17.25 -3.90 19.30
CA TYR A 28 16.42 -4.99 18.80
C TYR A 28 15.52 -5.49 19.92
N ASP A 29 14.23 -5.24 19.78
CA ASP A 29 13.22 -5.63 20.79
C ASP A 29 12.90 -7.14 20.77
N GLY A 30 13.69 -7.94 20.07
CA GLY A 30 13.41 -9.34 19.82
C GLY A 30 12.52 -9.57 18.59
N ASP A 31 12.37 -10.85 18.25
CA ASP A 31 11.50 -11.27 17.16
C ASP A 31 10.03 -11.04 17.54
N LYS A 32 9.25 -10.47 16.63
CA LYS A 32 7.81 -10.22 16.80
C LYS A 32 7.02 -10.84 15.66
N ILE A 33 5.74 -11.11 15.92
CA ILE A 33 4.79 -11.51 14.88
C ILE A 33 4.48 -10.29 14.00
N VAL A 34 4.52 -10.50 12.69
CA VAL A 34 4.11 -9.54 11.67
C VAL A 34 2.83 -10.05 11.02
N LEU A 35 1.72 -9.35 11.27
CA LEU A 35 0.37 -9.71 10.82
C LEU A 35 -0.08 -8.73 9.74
N ASN A 36 -0.35 -9.22 8.52
CA ASN A 36 -0.86 -8.38 7.44
C ASN A 36 -2.11 -8.97 6.79
N SER A 37 -3.18 -8.17 6.71
CA SER A 37 -4.38 -8.48 5.95
C SER A 37 -5.08 -7.21 5.48
N PHE A 38 -5.47 -7.19 4.20
CA PHE A 38 -6.46 -6.27 3.68
C PHE A 38 -7.74 -7.07 3.41
N ILE A 39 -8.78 -6.76 4.16
CA ILE A 39 -10.05 -7.48 4.15
C ILE A 39 -10.97 -6.80 3.15
N GLN A 40 -11.31 -7.52 2.08
CA GLN A 40 -12.22 -7.02 1.04
C GLN A 40 -13.55 -7.77 1.09
N PRO A 41 -14.70 -7.07 1.16
CA PRO A 41 -15.99 -7.68 0.95
C PRO A 41 -16.05 -8.50 -0.35
N ASP A 42 -16.88 -9.53 -0.34
CA ASP A 42 -17.09 -10.45 -1.47
C ASP A 42 -15.83 -11.27 -1.84
N SER A 43 -14.82 -11.30 -0.97
CA SER A 43 -13.60 -12.09 -1.14
C SER A 43 -13.26 -12.87 0.11
N LEU A 44 -12.58 -14.01 -0.06
CA LEU A 44 -11.96 -14.71 1.07
C LEU A 44 -10.94 -13.80 1.74
N ILE A 45 -10.76 -13.96 3.05
CA ILE A 45 -9.80 -13.21 3.83
C ILE A 45 -8.46 -13.93 3.74
N TYR A 46 -7.43 -13.21 3.31
CA TYR A 46 -6.06 -13.72 3.24
C TYR A 46 -5.22 -13.03 4.31
N ILE A 47 -4.60 -13.82 5.17
CA ILE A 47 -3.78 -13.33 6.27
C ILE A 47 -2.37 -13.85 6.08
N ARG A 48 -1.41 -12.92 6.05
CA ARG A 48 0.01 -13.27 6.05
C ARG A 48 0.56 -13.07 7.45
N VAL A 49 1.06 -14.16 8.03
CA VAL A 49 1.71 -14.18 9.34
C VAL A 49 3.18 -14.54 9.15
N THR A 50 4.07 -13.64 9.53
CA THR A 50 5.52 -13.87 9.42
C THR A 50 6.25 -13.45 10.68
N LYS A 51 7.49 -13.93 10.82
CA LYS A 51 8.40 -13.51 11.88
C LYS A 51 9.21 -12.28 11.44
N SER A 52 9.33 -11.27 12.29
CA SER A 52 10.20 -10.11 12.05
C SER A 52 11.68 -10.52 12.04
N LYS A 53 12.55 -9.62 11.56
CA LYS A 53 14.00 -9.81 11.54
C LYS A 53 14.73 -8.56 12.02
N PRO A 54 15.95 -8.69 12.56
CA PRO A 54 16.81 -7.55 12.85
C PRO A 54 17.17 -6.77 11.58
N VAL A 55 17.25 -5.44 11.69
CA VAL A 55 17.64 -4.54 10.58
C VAL A 55 19.02 -4.88 10.00
N LYS A 56 19.91 -5.45 10.80
CA LYS A 56 21.28 -5.83 10.39
C LYS A 56 21.34 -6.99 9.39
N GLU A 57 20.27 -7.77 9.23
CA GLU A 57 20.18 -8.81 8.19
C GLU A 57 19.83 -8.24 6.80
N TYR A 58 20.44 -7.08 6.48
CA TYR A 58 20.20 -6.35 5.24
C TYR A 58 20.64 -7.19 4.04
N GLY A 59 19.71 -7.48 3.11
CA GLY A 59 19.98 -8.27 1.89
C GLY A 59 19.10 -9.50 1.71
N ASN A 60 18.45 -9.99 2.77
CA ASN A 60 17.45 -11.05 2.68
C ASN A 60 16.05 -10.53 3.05
N LEU A 61 15.32 -10.04 2.06
CA LEU A 61 13.95 -9.51 2.21
C LEU A 61 12.87 -10.59 2.46
N GLN A 62 13.27 -11.85 2.66
CA GLN A 62 12.34 -12.93 2.99
C GLN A 62 12.13 -13.00 4.49
N PHE A 63 10.90 -12.69 4.91
CA PHE A 63 10.42 -12.88 6.26
C PHE A 63 9.86 -14.31 6.41
N PRO A 64 10.34 -15.12 7.37
CA PRO A 64 9.91 -16.50 7.53
C PRO A 64 8.41 -16.55 7.84
N ALA A 65 7.68 -17.42 7.16
CA ALA A 65 6.28 -17.62 7.42
C ALA A 65 6.08 -18.45 8.70
N LEU A 66 5.07 -18.10 9.50
CA LEU A 66 4.70 -18.85 10.69
C LEU A 66 3.56 -19.81 10.34
N GLU A 67 3.91 -20.97 9.76
CA GLU A 67 2.94 -21.93 9.20
C GLU A 67 2.16 -22.72 10.26
N ASN A 68 2.67 -22.76 11.49
CA ASN A 68 2.08 -23.47 12.63
C ASN A 68 1.50 -22.50 13.69
N ALA A 69 1.32 -21.23 13.33
CA ALA A 69 0.71 -20.25 14.21
C ALA A 69 -0.77 -20.57 14.44
N GLU A 70 -1.23 -20.36 15.66
CA GLU A 70 -2.66 -20.41 16.00
C GLU A 70 -3.30 -19.11 15.54
N VAL A 71 -4.13 -19.18 14.49
CA VAL A 71 -4.83 -18.03 13.93
C VAL A 71 -6.33 -18.14 14.19
N GLU A 72 -6.89 -17.12 14.82
CA GLU A 72 -8.33 -16.94 15.02
C GLU A 72 -8.79 -15.67 14.31
N ILE A 73 -9.93 -15.77 13.62
CA ILE A 73 -10.64 -14.63 13.04
C ILE A 73 -12.06 -14.63 13.58
N LEU A 74 -12.53 -13.47 14.03
CA LEU A 74 -13.89 -13.24 14.47
C LEU A 74 -14.58 -12.23 13.53
N GLU A 75 -15.71 -12.59 12.93
CA GLU A 75 -16.66 -11.68 12.25
C GLU A 75 -17.74 -11.27 13.24
N ASP A 76 -17.76 -10.00 13.67
CA ASP A 76 -18.64 -9.48 14.73
C ASP A 76 -18.68 -10.41 15.97
N GLY A 77 -17.53 -10.97 16.36
CA GLY A 77 -17.40 -11.91 17.48
C GLY A 77 -17.68 -13.38 17.14
N THR A 78 -18.15 -13.70 15.94
CA THR A 78 -18.37 -15.08 15.48
C THR A 78 -17.12 -15.64 14.81
N ARG A 79 -16.60 -16.77 15.29
CA ARG A 79 -15.38 -17.37 14.74
C ARG A 79 -15.56 -17.86 13.30
N LEU A 80 -14.64 -17.46 12.42
CA LEU A 80 -14.54 -17.97 11.06
C LEU A 80 -13.50 -19.09 10.99
N PRO A 81 -13.80 -20.22 10.31
CA PRO A 81 -12.80 -21.25 10.02
C PRO A 81 -11.70 -20.73 9.10
N VAL A 82 -10.46 -21.08 9.41
CA VAL A 82 -9.27 -20.73 8.62
C VAL A 82 -8.41 -21.95 8.35
N TYR A 83 -7.70 -21.95 7.23
CA TYR A 83 -6.74 -22.99 6.88
C TYR A 83 -5.50 -22.41 6.21
N TRP A 84 -4.38 -23.11 6.35
CA TRP A 84 -3.11 -22.73 5.72
C TRP A 84 -3.08 -23.08 4.23
N LYS A 85 -2.54 -22.18 3.40
CA LYS A 85 -2.31 -22.41 1.97
C LYS A 85 -1.14 -21.58 1.44
N VAL A 86 -0.35 -22.17 0.55
CA VAL A 86 0.65 -21.45 -0.23
C VAL A 86 0.04 -20.92 -1.53
N ILE A 87 0.18 -19.62 -1.77
CA ILE A 87 -0.30 -18.92 -2.97
C ILE A 87 0.87 -18.11 -3.54
N ASN A 88 1.23 -18.35 -4.81
CA ASN A 88 2.35 -17.67 -5.48
C ASN A 88 3.67 -17.71 -4.67
N GLY A 89 3.97 -18.85 -4.05
CA GLY A 89 5.18 -19.05 -3.24
C GLY A 89 5.18 -18.35 -1.88
N ARG A 90 4.02 -17.84 -1.41
CA ARG A 90 3.86 -17.22 -0.10
C ARG A 90 2.78 -17.95 0.70
N GLY A 91 3.03 -18.15 1.98
CA GLY A 91 2.09 -18.78 2.90
C GLY A 91 1.02 -17.82 3.43
N TYR A 92 -0.21 -18.30 3.52
CA TYR A 92 -1.38 -17.56 3.99
C TYR A 92 -2.29 -18.44 4.85
N TYR A 93 -2.92 -17.83 5.85
CA TYR A 93 -4.15 -18.34 6.44
C TYR A 93 -5.33 -17.76 5.66
N VAL A 94 -6.26 -18.62 5.24
CA VAL A 94 -7.38 -18.26 4.36
C VAL A 94 -8.69 -18.70 4.99
N THR A 95 -9.69 -17.82 4.99
CA THR A 95 -11.06 -18.18 5.42
C THR A 95 -11.75 -19.10 4.41
N ASN A 96 -12.79 -19.80 4.85
CA ASN A 96 -13.71 -20.52 3.96
C ASN A 96 -14.96 -19.68 3.57
N ALA A 97 -15.18 -18.56 4.24
CA ALA A 97 -16.26 -17.62 3.98
C ALA A 97 -15.71 -16.29 3.46
N VAL A 98 -16.49 -15.63 2.61
CA VAL A 98 -16.17 -14.29 2.12
C VAL A 98 -16.44 -13.25 3.20
N ALA A 99 -15.63 -12.19 3.24
CA ALA A 99 -15.93 -11.04 4.08
C ALA A 99 -17.16 -10.30 3.56
N LYS A 100 -17.82 -9.57 4.45
CA LYS A 100 -19.07 -8.84 4.18
C LYS A 100 -18.87 -7.38 4.50
N GLU A 101 -19.51 -6.53 3.70
CA GLU A 101 -19.49 -5.08 3.88
C GLU A 101 -19.97 -4.65 5.28
N GLY A 102 -19.32 -3.65 5.86
CA GLY A 102 -19.65 -3.09 7.17
C GLY A 102 -19.34 -3.97 8.38
N LYS A 103 -18.87 -5.20 8.19
CA LYS A 103 -18.56 -6.11 9.30
C LYS A 103 -17.22 -5.82 9.95
N LYS A 104 -17.15 -6.06 11.27
CA LYS A 104 -15.92 -5.96 12.05
C LYS A 104 -15.20 -7.30 12.06
N TYR A 105 -13.90 -7.27 11.81
CA TYR A 105 -13.03 -8.43 11.85
C TYR A 105 -11.94 -8.24 12.89
N THR A 106 -11.86 -9.17 13.84
CA THR A 106 -10.79 -9.23 14.84
C THR A 106 -9.92 -10.45 14.56
N LEU A 107 -8.61 -10.25 14.45
CA LEU A 107 -7.62 -11.28 14.18
C LEU A 107 -6.73 -11.45 15.41
N ASN A 108 -6.68 -12.65 15.96
CA ASN A 108 -5.79 -13.03 17.05
C ASN A 108 -4.80 -14.07 16.55
N VAL A 109 -3.51 -13.88 16.83
CA VAL A 109 -2.47 -14.80 16.40
C VAL A 109 -1.50 -15.10 17.53
N ALA A 110 -1.21 -16.38 17.75
CA ALA A 110 -0.19 -16.85 18.66
C ALA A 110 0.77 -17.82 17.94
N ASP A 111 2.03 -17.81 18.33
CA ASP A 111 3.05 -18.73 17.82
C ASP A 111 4.03 -19.05 18.96
N SER A 112 4.52 -20.28 19.02
CA SER A 112 5.33 -20.76 20.15
C SER A 112 6.62 -19.95 20.29
N GLY A 113 6.80 -19.32 21.46
CA GLY A 113 8.00 -18.53 21.76
C GLY A 113 7.93 -17.07 21.28
N LEU A 114 6.78 -16.62 20.76
CA LEU A 114 6.51 -15.23 20.41
C LEU A 114 5.32 -14.69 21.21
N THR A 115 5.33 -13.40 21.53
CA THR A 115 4.18 -12.74 22.15
C THR A 115 3.00 -12.72 21.18
N SER A 116 1.83 -13.14 21.64
CA SER A 116 0.61 -13.12 20.83
C SER A 116 0.20 -11.70 20.44
N VAL A 117 -0.42 -11.59 19.26
CA VAL A 117 -0.84 -10.32 18.67
C VAL A 117 -2.33 -10.29 18.40
N SER A 118 -2.90 -9.09 18.43
CA SER A 118 -4.30 -8.86 18.08
C SER A 118 -4.43 -7.58 17.26
N ALA A 119 -5.33 -7.60 16.29
CA ALA A 119 -5.66 -6.45 15.46
C ALA A 119 -7.10 -6.54 14.98
N GLU A 120 -7.73 -5.40 14.74
CA GLU A 120 -9.09 -5.35 14.27
C GLU A 120 -9.32 -4.16 13.32
N ASP A 121 -10.26 -4.36 12.40
CA ASP A 121 -10.82 -3.29 11.59
C ASP A 121 -12.20 -3.71 11.05
N SER A 122 -12.94 -2.78 10.47
CA SER A 122 -14.17 -3.06 9.72
C SER A 122 -13.94 -2.97 8.22
N THR A 123 -14.80 -3.55 7.40
CA THR A 123 -14.76 -3.31 5.95
C THR A 123 -15.59 -2.08 5.56
N PRO A 124 -15.04 -1.15 4.77
CA PRO A 124 -15.78 0.04 4.36
C PRO A 124 -16.85 -0.26 3.31
N GLY A 125 -17.76 0.70 3.13
CA GLY A 125 -18.76 0.67 2.06
C GLY A 125 -18.11 0.76 0.67
N LYS A 126 -18.79 0.22 -0.35
CA LYS A 126 -18.30 0.26 -1.72
C LYS A 126 -18.33 1.68 -2.29
N PRO A 127 -17.23 2.21 -2.88
CA PRO A 127 -17.24 3.54 -3.49
C PRO A 127 -18.27 3.66 -4.62
N ALA A 128 -19.03 4.75 -4.63
CA ALA A 128 -19.98 5.05 -5.70
C ALA A 128 -19.30 5.87 -6.81
N ILE A 129 -18.97 5.21 -7.94
CA ILE A 129 -18.30 5.85 -9.09
C ILE A 129 -19.10 5.66 -10.38
N LYS A 130 -19.12 6.69 -11.24
CA LYS A 130 -19.88 6.70 -12.51
C LYS A 130 -19.27 7.64 -13.55
N ASN A 131 -19.86 7.67 -14.75
CA ASN A 131 -19.57 8.64 -15.82
C ASN A 131 -18.09 8.72 -16.27
N GLY A 132 -17.45 7.55 -16.44
CA GLY A 132 -16.07 7.46 -16.92
C GLY A 132 -15.96 7.89 -18.37
N SER A 133 -15.00 8.77 -18.70
CA SER A 133 -14.77 9.22 -20.07
C SER A 133 -13.32 9.62 -20.31
N ALA A 134 -12.86 9.37 -21.53
CA ALA A 134 -11.58 9.84 -22.06
C ALA A 134 -11.68 9.98 -23.58
N GLN A 135 -10.79 10.79 -24.16
CA GLN A 135 -10.69 10.97 -25.61
C GLN A 135 -9.31 10.57 -26.10
N LYS A 136 -9.25 9.85 -27.22
CA LYS A 136 -8.00 9.46 -27.87
C LYS A 136 -7.17 10.67 -28.20
N ASN A 137 -5.84 10.53 -28.09
CA ASN A 137 -4.86 11.57 -28.33
C ASN A 137 -4.95 12.80 -27.41
N THR A 138 -5.85 12.80 -26.42
CA THR A 138 -5.86 13.78 -25.32
C THR A 138 -5.17 13.20 -24.10
N ASN A 139 -4.96 14.02 -23.06
CA ASN A 139 -4.40 13.56 -21.79
C ASN A 139 -5.39 13.75 -20.63
N ARG A 140 -6.69 13.75 -20.91
CA ARG A 140 -7.73 13.98 -19.90
C ARG A 140 -8.61 12.76 -19.74
N VAL A 141 -8.76 12.35 -18.48
CA VAL A 141 -9.70 11.31 -18.07
C VAL A 141 -10.60 11.88 -17.00
N ARG A 142 -11.89 11.56 -17.05
CA ARG A 142 -12.88 12.07 -16.10
C ARG A 142 -13.72 10.94 -15.55
N PHE A 143 -14.13 11.07 -14.30
CA PHE A 143 -15.15 10.23 -13.68
C PHE A 143 -15.79 11.00 -12.52
N THR A 144 -16.93 10.50 -12.05
CA THR A 144 -17.64 11.06 -10.91
C THR A 144 -17.52 10.12 -9.72
N LEU A 145 -17.25 10.67 -8.53
CA LEU A 145 -17.30 9.99 -7.24
C LEU A 145 -18.39 10.65 -6.38
N THR A 146 -19.25 9.83 -5.77
CA THR A 146 -20.22 10.27 -4.76
C THR A 146 -19.75 9.79 -3.39
N ASP A 147 -19.59 10.74 -2.47
CA ASP A 147 -19.17 10.48 -1.10
C ASP A 147 -20.36 10.34 -0.13
N ASP A 148 -20.21 9.51 0.91
CA ASP A 148 -21.21 9.31 1.97
C ASP A 148 -20.93 10.21 3.18
N VAL A 149 -21.82 11.18 3.40
CA VAL A 149 -21.72 12.19 4.48
C VAL A 149 -21.74 11.59 5.89
N ALA A 150 -22.21 10.35 6.07
CA ALA A 150 -22.36 9.75 7.39
C ALA A 150 -21.02 9.33 8.03
N LYS A 151 -19.92 9.31 7.27
CA LYS A 151 -18.63 8.74 7.70
C LYS A 151 -17.48 9.57 7.16
N THR A 152 -16.33 9.53 7.86
CA THR A 152 -15.07 10.00 7.29
C THR A 152 -14.54 8.95 6.33
N ASN A 153 -14.43 9.31 5.04
CA ASN A 153 -14.00 8.40 3.99
C ASN A 153 -12.58 8.67 3.54
N TYR A 154 -11.89 7.60 3.16
CA TYR A 154 -10.55 7.65 2.56
C TYR A 154 -10.57 6.88 1.26
N TYR A 155 -9.97 7.47 0.22
CA TYR A 155 -9.98 6.87 -1.11
C TYR A 155 -8.57 6.70 -1.66
N ARG A 156 -8.37 5.59 -2.37
CA ARG A 156 -7.23 5.40 -3.27
C ARG A 156 -7.74 5.28 -4.69
N ILE A 157 -7.17 6.08 -5.59
CA ILE A 157 -7.54 6.10 -7.01
C ILE A 157 -6.37 5.55 -7.82
N ARG A 158 -6.65 4.62 -8.73
CA ARG A 158 -5.70 4.07 -9.72
C ARG A 158 -6.35 4.02 -11.09
N MET A 159 -5.51 3.99 -12.13
CA MET A 159 -5.98 3.97 -13.51
C MET A 159 -5.16 3.02 -14.35
N TYR A 160 -5.84 2.33 -15.26
CA TYR A 160 -5.26 1.30 -16.12
C TYR A 160 -5.74 1.48 -17.55
N ASN A 161 -4.86 1.18 -18.50
CA ASN A 161 -5.31 0.77 -19.82
C ASN A 161 -6.03 -0.57 -19.69
N ALA A 162 -7.07 -0.78 -20.50
CA ALA A 162 -7.86 -2.00 -20.47
C ALA A 162 -8.04 -2.59 -21.86
N GLU A 163 -8.35 -3.88 -21.90
CA GLU A 163 -8.58 -4.64 -23.12
C GLU A 163 -9.85 -5.48 -22.99
N MET A 164 -10.45 -5.84 -24.12
CA MET A 164 -11.61 -6.72 -24.16
C MET A 164 -11.15 -8.17 -24.28
N VAL A 165 -11.39 -8.96 -23.23
CA VAL A 165 -11.08 -10.40 -23.18
C VAL A 165 -12.39 -11.15 -23.01
N GLY A 166 -12.80 -11.90 -24.04
CA GLY A 166 -14.02 -12.70 -23.99
C GLY A 166 -15.30 -11.89 -23.75
N GLY A 167 -15.37 -10.65 -24.26
CA GLY A 167 -16.52 -9.76 -24.06
C GLY A 167 -16.52 -9.01 -22.71
N VAL A 168 -15.50 -9.20 -21.88
CA VAL A 168 -15.34 -8.50 -20.60
C VAL A 168 -14.13 -7.56 -20.68
N MET A 169 -14.28 -6.35 -20.17
CA MET A 169 -13.17 -5.41 -20.08
C MET A 169 -12.28 -5.77 -18.88
N VAL A 170 -10.99 -5.97 -19.14
CA VAL A 170 -10.00 -6.40 -18.14
C VAL A 170 -8.88 -5.36 -18.07
N PRO A 171 -8.46 -4.92 -16.86
CA PRO A 171 -7.38 -3.95 -16.73
C PRO A 171 -6.02 -4.60 -16.95
N ASN A 172 -5.13 -3.95 -17.71
CA ASN A 172 -3.73 -4.33 -17.78
C ASN A 172 -3.00 -3.85 -16.51
N LYS A 173 -2.98 -4.70 -15.49
CA LYS A 173 -2.35 -4.38 -14.18
C LYS A 173 -0.84 -4.15 -14.24
N LYS A 174 -0.17 -4.47 -15.35
CA LYS A 174 1.26 -4.17 -15.55
C LYS A 174 1.49 -2.76 -16.11
N ASP A 175 0.44 -2.11 -16.62
CA ASP A 175 0.48 -0.80 -17.24
C ASP A 175 -0.41 0.20 -16.49
N THR A 176 -0.01 0.50 -15.24
CA THR A 176 -0.68 1.54 -14.44
C THR A 176 -0.41 2.90 -15.08
N VAL A 177 -1.49 3.59 -15.47
CA VAL A 177 -1.39 4.91 -16.11
C VAL A 177 -1.06 5.95 -15.05
N LYS A 178 0.06 6.67 -15.23
CA LYS A 178 0.43 7.75 -14.32
C LYS A 178 -0.38 9.01 -14.63
N PHE A 179 -0.94 9.64 -13.59
CA PHE A 179 -1.79 10.82 -13.69
C PHE A 179 -1.52 11.81 -12.54
N ARG A 180 -2.02 13.03 -12.70
CA ARG A 180 -2.17 14.00 -11.61
C ARG A 180 -3.63 14.42 -11.49
N LEU A 181 -4.03 14.75 -10.27
CA LEU A 181 -5.35 15.33 -9.97
C LEU A 181 -5.36 16.82 -10.34
N ASP A 182 -6.55 17.33 -10.61
CA ASP A 182 -6.79 18.78 -10.55
C ASP A 182 -6.34 19.32 -9.18
N PRO A 183 -5.53 20.39 -9.13
CA PRO A 183 -5.04 20.96 -7.87
C PRO A 183 -6.15 21.27 -6.84
N SER A 184 -7.35 21.61 -7.30
CA SER A 184 -8.49 21.89 -6.42
C SER A 184 -8.93 20.69 -5.57
N LEU A 185 -8.70 19.46 -6.06
CA LEU A 185 -9.06 18.21 -5.39
C LEU A 185 -7.88 17.54 -4.66
N ASN A 186 -6.69 18.15 -4.70
CA ASN A 186 -5.48 17.56 -4.13
C ASN A 186 -5.24 18.02 -2.68
N ASN A 187 -5.27 17.09 -1.73
CA ASN A 187 -5.10 17.39 -0.31
C ASN A 187 -3.65 17.69 0.11
N SER A 188 -2.66 17.42 -0.76
CA SER A 188 -1.25 17.70 -0.51
C SER A 188 -0.82 19.00 -1.19
N PHE A 189 -0.45 20.00 -0.40
CA PHE A 189 0.03 21.30 -0.89
C PHE A 189 1.34 21.17 -1.71
N ILE A 190 2.17 20.18 -1.39
CA ILE A 190 3.42 19.90 -2.11
C ILE A 190 3.11 19.31 -3.49
N ASP A 191 2.11 18.45 -3.60
CA ASP A 191 1.69 17.84 -4.86
C ASP A 191 0.91 18.81 -5.77
N ILE A 192 0.36 19.91 -5.20
CA ILE A 192 -0.23 21.03 -5.96
C ILE A 192 0.84 21.87 -6.68
N ILE A 193 2.04 21.97 -6.10
CA ILE A 193 3.15 22.78 -6.63
C ILE A 193 4.02 21.98 -7.63
N GLY A 194 4.01 20.64 -7.54
CA GLY A 194 4.79 19.76 -8.42
C GLY A 194 4.11 19.41 -9.75
N ASP A 195 4.90 19.31 -10.83
CA ASP A 195 4.49 18.71 -12.12
C ASP A 195 4.56 17.17 -12.11
N THR A 196 4.43 16.55 -10.93
CA THR A 196 4.63 15.12 -10.73
C THR A 196 3.39 14.31 -11.12
N TYR A 197 3.61 13.19 -11.81
CA TYR A 197 2.56 12.23 -12.15
C TYR A 197 2.71 10.97 -11.31
N TYR A 198 1.63 10.55 -10.67
CA TYR A 198 1.58 9.44 -9.73
C TYR A 198 0.85 8.23 -10.35
N SER A 199 1.25 7.01 -9.97
CA SER A 199 0.53 5.78 -10.37
C SER A 199 -0.71 5.51 -9.52
N GLU A 200 -0.78 6.13 -8.34
CA GLU A 200 -1.92 6.09 -7.44
C GLU A 200 -2.00 7.41 -6.70
N VAL A 201 -3.20 7.84 -6.33
CA VAL A 201 -3.40 9.00 -5.45
C VAL A 201 -4.27 8.59 -4.28
N MET A 202 -3.90 9.03 -3.09
CA MET A 202 -4.64 8.82 -1.86
C MET A 202 -5.23 10.16 -1.40
N ILE A 203 -6.52 10.18 -1.09
CA ILE A 203 -7.23 11.37 -0.61
C ILE A 203 -8.09 11.01 0.60
N ASN A 204 -8.31 12.00 1.47
CA ASN A 204 -9.39 11.99 2.44
C ASN A 204 -10.59 12.78 1.88
N ASP A 205 -11.72 12.64 2.54
CA ASP A 205 -12.99 13.22 2.10
C ASP A 205 -13.15 14.71 2.39
N GLU A 206 -12.20 15.40 3.03
CA GLU A 206 -12.36 16.80 3.47
C GLU A 206 -12.87 17.76 2.37
N ARG A 207 -12.50 17.49 1.10
CA ARG A 207 -12.92 18.30 -0.07
C ARG A 207 -14.13 17.75 -0.82
N VAL A 208 -14.50 16.50 -0.58
CA VAL A 208 -15.58 15.79 -1.30
C VAL A 208 -16.75 15.36 -0.40
N ASN A 209 -16.66 15.56 0.92
CA ASN A 209 -17.58 15.05 1.91
C ASN A 209 -19.04 15.35 1.57
N GLY A 210 -19.85 14.30 1.42
CA GLY A 210 -21.27 14.35 1.09
C GLY A 210 -21.61 14.93 -0.28
N LYS A 211 -20.62 15.10 -1.17
CA LYS A 211 -20.80 15.68 -2.51
C LYS A 211 -20.64 14.63 -3.60
N GLU A 212 -21.27 14.91 -4.72
CA GLU A 212 -20.96 14.29 -6.00
C GLU A 212 -19.92 15.17 -6.72
N VAL A 213 -18.71 14.64 -6.92
CA VAL A 213 -17.57 15.40 -7.44
C VAL A 213 -17.08 14.82 -8.75
N LEU A 214 -16.92 15.68 -9.75
CA LEU A 214 -16.26 15.36 -11.01
C LEU A 214 -14.74 15.40 -10.81
N PHE A 215 -14.11 14.25 -10.88
CA PHE A 215 -12.66 14.14 -10.93
C PHE A 215 -12.19 14.34 -12.37
N VAL A 216 -11.25 15.29 -12.55
CA VAL A 216 -10.54 15.51 -13.81
C VAL A 216 -9.08 15.14 -13.59
N LEU A 217 -8.65 14.08 -14.26
CA LEU A 217 -7.29 13.54 -14.19
C LEU A 217 -6.52 13.95 -15.45
N GLN A 218 -5.29 14.40 -15.27
CA GLN A 218 -4.37 14.62 -16.38
C GLN A 218 -3.34 13.49 -16.44
N THR A 219 -3.29 12.75 -17.54
CA THR A 219 -2.35 11.64 -17.74
C THR A 219 -0.98 12.13 -18.20
N SER A 220 0.08 11.41 -17.82
CA SER A 220 1.47 11.73 -18.20
C SER A 220 1.73 11.53 -19.71
N LYS A 221 0.93 10.68 -20.36
CA LYS A 221 0.96 10.41 -21.79
C LYS A 221 -0.42 10.61 -22.37
N ARG A 222 -0.50 10.86 -23.68
CA ARG A 222 -1.78 10.87 -24.40
C ARG A 222 -2.44 9.49 -24.30
N VAL A 223 -3.76 9.48 -24.14
CA VAL A 223 -4.58 8.27 -24.14
C VAL A 223 -4.55 7.67 -25.55
N SER A 224 -4.09 6.43 -25.65
CA SER A 224 -4.00 5.68 -26.91
C SER A 224 -4.77 4.37 -26.88
N SER A 225 -5.18 3.90 -25.70
CA SER A 225 -5.96 2.67 -25.54
C SER A 225 -7.40 2.86 -26.04
N ASP A 226 -8.03 1.79 -26.51
CA ASP A 226 -9.45 1.79 -26.87
C ASP A 226 -10.35 1.77 -25.62
N TYR A 227 -9.83 1.27 -24.51
CA TYR A 227 -10.55 1.13 -23.26
C TYR A 227 -9.68 1.54 -22.08
N MET A 228 -10.32 2.09 -21.05
CA MET A 228 -9.67 2.44 -19.79
C MET A 228 -10.52 1.98 -18.60
N MET A 229 -9.85 1.75 -17.49
CA MET A 229 -10.48 1.41 -16.23
C MET A 229 -9.94 2.29 -15.10
N VAL A 230 -10.86 2.88 -14.34
CA VAL A 230 -10.55 3.56 -13.07
C VAL A 230 -10.90 2.62 -11.93
N GLU A 231 -9.95 2.43 -11.03
CA GLU A 231 -10.16 1.72 -9.77
C GLU A 231 -10.22 2.74 -8.64
N VAL A 232 -11.29 2.69 -7.85
CA VAL A 232 -11.38 3.44 -6.61
C VAL A 232 -11.54 2.46 -5.47
N ASN A 233 -10.66 2.56 -4.47
CA ASN A 233 -10.79 1.84 -3.22
C ASN A 233 -11.31 2.79 -2.15
N SER A 234 -12.32 2.37 -1.40
CA SER A 234 -12.60 2.93 -0.07
C SER A 234 -11.71 2.23 0.95
N LEU A 235 -11.17 3.00 1.88
CA LEU A 235 -10.25 2.56 2.93
C LEU A 235 -10.75 3.08 4.28
N ASN A 236 -10.52 2.30 5.32
CA ASN A 236 -10.58 2.84 6.68
C ASN A 236 -9.30 3.62 7.01
N ALA A 237 -9.36 4.45 8.05
CA ALA A 237 -8.27 5.32 8.46
C ALA A 237 -6.93 4.58 8.66
N GLY A 238 -6.96 3.37 9.25
CA GLY A 238 -5.75 2.56 9.44
C GLY A 238 -5.14 2.10 8.12
N GLY A 239 -5.98 1.61 7.20
CA GLY A 239 -5.56 1.22 5.84
C GLY A 239 -4.99 2.40 5.04
N TYR A 240 -5.62 3.57 5.13
CA TYR A 240 -5.13 4.80 4.52
C TYR A 240 -3.74 5.19 5.04
N LYS A 241 -3.57 5.30 6.36
CA LYS A 241 -2.27 5.65 6.99
C LYS A 241 -1.18 4.65 6.64
N TYR A 242 -1.49 3.36 6.65
CA TYR A 242 -0.56 2.30 6.28
C TYR A 242 -0.10 2.44 4.82
N LEU A 243 -1.06 2.54 3.89
CA LEU A 243 -0.74 2.64 2.46
C LEU A 243 0.03 3.93 2.15
N GLN A 244 -0.35 5.05 2.76
CA GLN A 244 0.36 6.32 2.62
C GLN A 244 1.82 6.21 3.09
N ALA A 245 2.07 5.71 4.31
CA ALA A 245 3.42 5.54 4.83
C ALA A 245 4.27 4.60 3.94
N THR A 246 3.69 3.49 3.48
CA THR A 246 4.41 2.57 2.58
C THR A 246 4.67 3.14 1.19
N TYR A 247 3.81 4.06 0.72
CA TYR A 247 3.99 4.74 -0.55
C TYR A 247 5.13 5.75 -0.47
N GLU A 248 5.14 6.58 0.57
CA GLU A 248 6.20 7.56 0.85
C GLU A 248 7.56 6.88 0.98
N GLN A 249 7.64 5.75 1.69
CA GLN A 249 8.87 4.97 1.81
C GLN A 249 9.40 4.46 0.46
N ARG A 250 8.51 4.07 -0.47
CA ARG A 250 8.90 3.64 -1.82
C ARG A 250 9.41 4.79 -2.68
N LEU A 251 8.87 5.99 -2.49
CA LEU A 251 9.30 7.19 -3.21
C LEU A 251 10.60 7.77 -2.65
N GLY A 252 10.79 7.72 -1.33
CA GLY A 252 11.97 8.21 -0.59
C GLY A 252 13.24 7.38 -0.79
N GLY A 253 13.43 6.73 -1.95
CA GLY A 253 14.63 5.95 -2.28
C GLY A 253 15.96 6.72 -2.30
N SER A 254 15.94 8.03 -2.01
CA SER A 254 17.12 8.78 -1.58
C SER A 254 17.34 8.54 -0.10
N ILE A 255 18.45 7.86 0.24
CA ILE A 255 18.95 7.62 1.59
C ILE A 255 18.76 8.88 2.45
N ASP A 256 17.69 8.92 3.24
CA ASP A 256 17.60 9.86 4.33
C ASP A 256 18.49 9.31 5.44
N LEU A 257 19.56 10.03 5.73
CA LEU A 257 20.47 9.74 6.84
C LEU A 257 19.87 10.20 8.18
N SER A 258 18.60 10.63 8.22
CA SER A 258 17.83 10.66 9.45
C SER A 258 17.70 9.23 9.98
N LEU A 259 18.18 9.00 11.20
CA LEU A 259 18.08 7.72 11.91
C LEU A 259 16.63 7.40 12.33
N ASP A 260 15.67 8.24 11.95
CA ASP A 260 14.27 8.05 12.22
C ASP A 260 13.70 7.16 11.11
N ALA A 261 13.81 5.85 11.31
CA ALA A 261 13.03 4.90 10.54
C ALA A 261 11.57 5.35 10.60
N SER A 262 11.05 5.85 9.47
CA SER A 262 9.67 6.33 9.41
C SER A 262 8.77 5.18 9.85
N SER A 263 8.10 5.36 11.00
CA SER A 263 7.29 4.30 11.57
C SER A 263 6.11 4.06 10.64
N ILE A 264 6.15 2.97 9.87
CA ILE A 264 4.98 2.50 9.14
C ILE A 264 3.87 2.29 10.16
N PHE A 265 2.70 2.90 9.92
CA PHE A 265 1.54 2.75 10.79
C PHE A 265 1.26 1.26 11.08
N SER A 266 0.91 0.92 12.31
CA SER A 266 0.50 -0.44 12.70
C SER A 266 -0.66 -0.37 13.66
N ASN A 267 -1.68 -1.20 13.43
CA ASN A 267 -2.76 -1.45 14.40
C ASN A 267 -2.64 -2.83 15.06
N VAL A 268 -1.51 -3.53 14.86
CA VAL A 268 -1.23 -4.83 15.44
C VAL A 268 -0.62 -4.64 16.81
N GLY A 269 -1.38 -4.95 17.87
CA GLY A 269 -0.89 -4.92 19.24
C GLY A 269 0.20 -5.97 19.47
N ASN A 270 1.27 -5.59 20.19
CA ASN A 270 2.45 -6.42 20.49
C ASN A 270 3.26 -6.92 19.27
N GLY A 271 2.94 -6.45 18.07
CA GLY A 271 3.60 -6.88 16.83
C GLY A 271 3.70 -5.75 15.81
N TYR A 272 3.84 -6.15 14.54
CA TYR A 272 3.88 -5.22 13.41
C TYR A 272 2.87 -5.62 12.33
N GLY A 273 2.54 -4.67 11.46
CA GLY A 273 1.75 -4.91 10.26
C GLY A 273 0.40 -4.21 10.32
N ILE A 274 -0.58 -4.75 9.60
CA ILE A 274 -1.86 -4.09 9.41
C ILE A 274 -2.99 -5.12 9.28
N VAL A 275 -4.11 -4.84 9.92
CA VAL A 275 -5.41 -5.42 9.56
C VAL A 275 -6.27 -4.24 9.14
N ALA A 276 -6.67 -4.19 7.87
CA ALA A 276 -7.45 -3.07 7.37
C ALA A 276 -8.55 -3.48 6.41
N GLY A 277 -9.70 -2.82 6.50
CA GLY A 277 -10.75 -2.94 5.51
C GLY A 277 -10.44 -2.18 4.22
N ILE A 278 -10.78 -2.79 3.08
CA ILE A 278 -10.75 -2.15 1.77
C ILE A 278 -11.99 -2.57 0.99
N ASN A 279 -12.58 -1.68 0.20
CA ASN A 279 -13.67 -2.05 -0.72
C ASN A 279 -13.44 -1.37 -2.06
N THR A 280 -13.61 -2.12 -3.15
CA THR A 280 -13.14 -1.72 -4.47
C THR A 280 -14.29 -1.58 -5.46
N SER A 281 -14.30 -0.44 -6.15
CA SER A 281 -15.14 -0.21 -7.32
C SER A 281 -14.29 -0.03 -8.57
N TRP A 282 -14.75 -0.63 -9.65
CA TRP A 282 -14.16 -0.52 -10.97
C TRP A 282 -15.13 0.19 -11.90
N LEU A 283 -14.62 1.18 -12.63
CA LEU A 283 -15.34 1.89 -13.67
C LEU A 283 -14.62 1.68 -15.00
N ALA A 284 -15.24 0.86 -15.84
CA ALA A 284 -14.78 0.50 -17.17
C ALA A 284 -15.50 1.35 -18.22
N PHE A 285 -14.78 1.91 -19.19
CA PHE A 285 -15.37 2.71 -20.27
C PHE A 285 -14.53 2.67 -21.55
N ALA A 286 -15.21 2.84 -22.68
CA ALA A 286 -14.57 3.01 -23.98
C ALA A 286 -14.02 4.44 -24.13
N VAL A 287 -12.88 4.55 -24.80
CA VAL A 287 -12.25 5.82 -25.15
C VAL A 287 -12.83 6.31 -26.48
N GLN A 288 -13.28 7.56 -26.51
CA GLN A 288 -13.88 8.21 -27.69
C GLN A 288 -12.82 8.76 -28.65
#